data_AF-A0A0C9YZ64-F1
#
_entry.id   AF-A0A0C9YZ64-F1
#
_cell.length_a   1.000
_cell.length_b   1.000
_cell.length_c   1.000
_cell.angle_alpha   90.00
_cell.angle_beta   90.00
_cell.angle_gamma   90.00
#
_symmetry.space_group_name_H-M   'P 1'
#
loop_
_entity.id
_entity.type
_entity.pdbx_description
1 polymer ?
#
loop_
_entity_poly.entity_id
_entity_poly.type
_entity_poly.pdbx_seq_one_letter_code
_entity_poly.pdbx_strand_id
1 'polypeptide(L)' 'SSPSAVFHNWQALIPTLVDVFLSYLTWTMGKLVSTPPSTMCHCMQACETKTSVVVCLYFDHAYFSSIPVYLCKCASLP' A
#
# COMPACT_ATOMS: atom_id res chain seq x y z
N SER A 1 36.05 -25.50 -10.33
CA SER A 1 35.90 -25.09 -8.91
C SER A 1 35.21 -26.21 -8.16
N SER A 2 35.73 -26.62 -6.99
CA SER A 2 35.12 -27.70 -6.20
C SER A 2 33.72 -27.26 -5.69
N PRO A 3 32.68 -28.12 -5.75
CA PRO A 3 31.34 -27.84 -5.21
C PRO A 3 31.38 -27.36 -3.75
N SER A 4 32.33 -27.86 -2.96
CA SER A 4 32.54 -27.48 -1.56
C SER A 4 32.97 -26.02 -1.39
N ALA A 5 33.81 -25.50 -2.28
CA ALA A 5 34.30 -24.12 -2.20
C ALA A 5 33.17 -23.11 -2.48
N VAL A 6 32.30 -23.44 -3.43
CA VAL A 6 31.11 -22.61 -3.74
C VAL A 6 30.16 -22.62 -2.55
N PHE A 7 29.91 -23.79 -1.93
CA PHE A 7 29.07 -23.91 -0.75
C PHE A 7 29.61 -23.07 0.42
N HIS A 8 30.90 -23.16 0.74
CA HIS A 8 31.50 -22.38 1.82
C HIS A 8 31.45 -20.87 1.56
N ASN A 9 31.66 -20.44 0.31
CA ASN A 9 31.54 -19.03 -0.05
C ASN A 9 30.11 -18.51 0.16
N TRP A 10 29.09 -19.25 -0.30
CA TRP A 10 27.69 -18.87 -0.07
C TRP A 10 27.32 -18.91 1.41
N GLN A 11 27.81 -19.89 2.16
CA GLN A 11 27.58 -20.00 3.60
C GLN A 11 28.12 -18.80 4.38
N ALA A 12 29.26 -18.24 3.95
CA ALA A 12 29.84 -17.03 4.55
C ALA A 12 29.13 -15.74 4.09
N LEU A 13 28.67 -15.70 2.83
CA LEU A 13 28.06 -14.50 2.24
C LEU A 13 26.60 -14.30 2.66
N ILE A 14 25.80 -15.37 2.76
CA ILE A 14 24.36 -15.27 3.06
C ILE A 14 24.10 -14.44 4.33
N PRO A 15 24.76 -14.68 5.48
CA PRO A 15 24.53 -13.88 6.70
C PRO A 15 24.80 -12.38 6.49
N THR A 16 25.80 -12.02 5.68
CA THR A 16 26.12 -10.60 5.39
C THR A 16 25.09 -9.91 4.50
N LEU A 17 24.34 -10.69 3.73
CA LEU A 17 23.32 -10.18 2.82
C LEU A 17 21.96 -10.03 3.50
N VAL A 18 21.67 -10.86 4.52
CA VAL A 18 20.38 -10.86 5.23
C VAL A 18 20.02 -9.46 5.72
N ASP A 19 20.90 -8.79 6.45
CA ASP A 19 20.59 -7.47 7.01
C ASP A 19 20.43 -6.39 5.93
N VAL A 20 21.20 -6.48 4.84
CA VAL A 20 21.11 -5.57 3.69
C VAL A 20 19.76 -5.73 2.99
N PHE A 21 19.34 -6.97 2.74
CA PHE A 21 18.04 -7.25 2.13
C PHE A 21 16.89 -6.87 3.06
N LEU A 22 16.97 -7.16 4.36
CA LEU A 22 15.95 -6.75 5.32
C LEU A 22 15.82 -5.23 5.41
N SER A 23 16.94 -4.51 5.41
CA SER A 23 16.95 -3.04 5.41
C SER A 23 16.35 -2.48 4.11
N TYR A 24 16.73 -3.04 2.97
CA TYR A 24 16.17 -2.66 1.68
C TYR A 24 14.67 -2.93 1.61
N LEU A 25 14.22 -4.09 2.06
CA LEU A 25 12.79 -4.46 2.11
C LEU A 25 12.03 -3.50 3.03
N THR A 26 12.56 -3.20 4.22
CA THR A 26 11.92 -2.27 5.16
C THR A 26 11.84 -0.85 4.59
N TRP A 27 12.86 -0.41 3.85
CA TRP A 27 12.90 0.90 3.22
C TRP A 27 11.98 1.03 2.01
N THR A 28 11.84 -0.06 1.24
CA THR A 28 11.02 -0.11 0.02
C THR A 28 9.59 -0.57 0.27
N MET A 29 9.31 -1.21 1.41
CA MET A 29 7.96 -1.45 1.90
C MET A 29 7.29 -0.10 2.08
N GLY A 30 6.41 0.23 1.14
CA GLY A 30 5.61 1.44 1.19
C GLY A 30 4.87 1.50 2.52
N LYS A 31 4.76 2.70 3.08
CA LYS A 31 3.94 2.91 4.28
C LYS A 31 2.48 2.70 3.91
N LEU A 32 1.72 2.03 4.78
CA LEU A 32 0.27 2.03 4.71
C LEU A 32 -0.20 3.48 4.63
N VAL A 33 -0.81 3.85 3.51
CA VAL A 33 -1.48 5.14 3.38
C VAL A 33 -2.61 5.12 4.39
N SER A 34 -2.57 6.02 5.37
CA SER A 34 -3.66 6.19 6.31
C SER A 34 -4.94 6.41 5.53
N THR A 35 -5.99 5.65 5.84
CA THR A 35 -7.31 5.86 5.24
C THR A 35 -7.67 7.33 5.36
N PRO A 36 -8.00 8.02 4.25
CA PRO A 36 -8.48 9.40 4.32
C PRO A 36 -9.65 9.44 5.30
N PRO A 37 -9.74 10.47 6.17
CA PRO A 37 -10.87 10.59 7.08
C PRO A 37 -12.16 10.53 6.27
N SER A 38 -13.04 9.61 6.63
CA SER A 38 -14.35 9.36 6.00
C SER A 38 -15.28 10.58 6.02
N THR A 39 -14.90 11.66 6.69
CA THR A 39 -15.81 12.65 7.24
C THR A 39 -15.83 14.01 6.54
N MET A 40 -15.10 14.22 5.44
CA MET A 40 -14.98 15.57 4.84
C MET A 40 -15.74 15.80 3.53
N CYS A 41 -16.86 15.11 3.29
CA CYS A 41 -17.77 15.53 2.22
C CYS A 41 -18.90 16.41 2.80
N HIS A 42 -18.59 17.70 3.05
CA HIS A 42 -19.61 18.70 3.37
C HIS A 42 -20.29 19.14 2.07
N CYS A 43 -21.23 18.33 1.58
CA CYS A 43 -22.03 18.73 0.42
C CYS A 43 -22.86 19.97 0.75
N MET A 44 -22.84 20.96 -0.16
CA MET A 44 -23.67 22.17 -0.01
C MET A 44 -25.15 21.82 -0.16
N GLN A 45 -26.02 22.69 0.36
CA GLN A 45 -27.47 22.55 0.19
C GLN A 45 -27.80 22.39 -1.30
N ALA A 46 -28.63 21.39 -1.62
CA ALA A 46 -28.99 20.90 -2.97
C ALA A 46 -28.06 19.85 -3.63
N CYS A 47 -27.02 19.37 -2.95
CA CYS A 47 -26.21 18.24 -3.43
C CYS A 47 -26.44 16.99 -2.57
N GLU A 48 -26.68 15.85 -3.21
CA GLU A 48 -26.80 14.56 -2.52
C GLU A 48 -25.41 13.97 -2.26
N THR A 49 -25.22 13.38 -1.08
CA THR A 49 -24.02 12.60 -0.78
C THR A 49 -24.12 11.23 -1.46
N LYS A 50 -23.15 10.91 -2.31
CA LYS A 50 -22.99 9.61 -2.96
C LYS A 50 -21.81 8.89 -2.33
N THR A 51 -22.04 7.67 -1.86
CA THR A 51 -20.96 6.78 -1.42
C THR A 51 -20.47 5.94 -2.59
N SER A 52 -19.16 5.83 -2.76
CA SER A 52 -18.51 4.90 -3.68
C SER A 52 -17.45 4.10 -2.94
N VAL A 53 -17.06 2.95 -3.47
CA VAL A 53 -16.01 2.12 -2.88
C VAL A 53 -14.79 2.14 -3.80
N VAL A 54 -13.63 2.46 -3.24
CA VAL A 54 -12.34 2.32 -3.94
C VAL A 54 -11.63 1.10 -3.38
N VAL A 55 -11.20 0.20 -4.27
CA VAL A 55 -10.40 -0.97 -3.89
C VAL A 55 -8.93 -0.63 -4.05
N CYS A 56 -8.18 -0.71 -2.97
CA CYS A 56 -6.74 -0.45 -2.94
C CYS A 56 -5.98 -1.79 -2.88
N LEU A 57 -5.01 -1.94 -3.77
CA LEU A 57 -4.02 -3.02 -3.73
C LEU A 57 -2.77 -2.48 -3.04
N TYR A 58 -2.35 -3.10 -1.94
CA TYR A 58 -1.11 -2.76 -1.24
C TYR A 58 0.00 -3.71 -1.70
N PHE A 59 1.20 -3.19 -1.91
CA PHE A 59 2.34 -3.99 -2.41
C PHE A 59 2.90 -4.99 -1.38
N ASP A 60 2.66 -4.75 -0.09
CA ASP A 60 3.28 -5.49 1.03
C ASP A 60 2.43 -6.68 1.51
N HIS A 61 1.12 -6.60 1.35
CA HIS A 61 0.22 -7.70 1.69
C HIS A 61 -0.71 -7.95 0.53
N ALA A 62 -1.02 -9.21 0.23
CA ALA A 62 -2.17 -9.62 -0.60
C ALA A 62 -3.52 -9.25 0.06
N TYR A 63 -3.56 -8.09 0.70
CA TYR A 63 -4.66 -7.50 1.43
C TYR A 63 -5.30 -6.46 0.54
N PHE A 64 -6.49 -6.79 0.05
CA PHE A 64 -7.36 -5.84 -0.60
C PHE A 64 -8.07 -5.04 0.49
N SER A 65 -7.95 -3.71 0.46
CA SER A 65 -8.78 -2.86 1.31
C SER A 65 -9.82 -2.15 0.46
N SER A 66 -11.07 -2.19 0.93
CA SER A 66 -12.17 -1.42 0.35
C SER A 66 -12.38 -0.17 1.20
N ILE A 67 -12.11 1.00 0.63
CA ILE A 67 -12.26 2.28 1.31
C ILE A 67 -13.55 2.94 0.82
N PRO A 68 -14.54 3.22 1.69
CA PRO A 68 -15.68 4.03 1.32
C PRO A 68 -15.24 5.48 1.13
N VAL A 69 -15.57 6.05 -0.02
CA VAL A 69 -15.34 7.46 -0.35
C VAL A 69 -16.68 8.15 -0.54
N TYR A 70 -16.78 9.37 -0.04
CA TYR A 70 -17.97 10.20 -0.10
C TYR A 70 -17.76 11.29 -1.15
N LEU A 71 -18.70 11.41 -2.09
CA LEU A 71 -18.67 12.40 -3.16
C LEU A 71 -19.98 13.18 -3.15
N CYS A 72 -19.96 14.44 -3.58
CA CYS A 72 -21.20 15.18 -3.82
C CYS A 72 -21.67 14.96 -5.26
N LYS A 73 -22.93 14.57 -5.41
CA LYS A 73 -23.63 14.58 -6.70
C LYS A 73 -24.58 15.76 -6.69
N CYS A 74 -24.20 16.81 -7.41
CA CYS A 74 -25.02 18.01 -7.58
C CYS A 74 -25.73 17.93 -8.93
N ALA A 75 -27.00 18.34 -8.97
CA ALA A 75 -27.64 18.65 -10.25
C ALA A 75 -27.09 20.00 -10.74
N SER A 76 -26.62 20.06 -11.98
CA SER A 76 -26.42 21.36 -12.63
C SER A 76 -27.79 22.02 -12.79
N LEU A 77 -27.89 23.30 -12.41
CA LEU A 77 -29.05 24.12 -12.78
C LEU A 77 -29.22 24.06 -14.31
N PRO A 78 -30.46 23.96 -14.83
CA PRO A 78 -30.73 23.99 -16.26
C PRO A 78 -30.31 25.30 -16.92
#